data_AF-J2EH76-F1
#
_entry.id   AF-J2EH76-F1
#
_cell.length_a   1.000
_cell.length_b   1.000
_cell.length_c   1.000
_cell.angle_alpha   90.00
_cell.angle_beta   90.00
_cell.angle_gamma   90.00
#
_symmetry.space_group_name_H-M   'P 1'
#
loop_
_entity.id
_entity.type
_entity.pdbx_description
1 polymer ?
#
loop_
_entity_poly.entity_id
_entity_poly.type
_entity_poly.pdbx_seq_one_letter_code
_entity_poly.pdbx_strand_id
1 'polypeptide(L)'
;MQSQFDPLVHIDWKAPGNDLLGLLQHYYPDIGVFAGPVFEALLDELSNEMPEVCFEALAPVLASQGYDLWNLDAGGDDYRPVVVPVAQREAFAKHWQGQRGELRFTANLIEPPKPASAERKPAKPKGRKVKWLQEVHDYPGATYVHEYNYRNGWAAITEQDEDQWLCFLIDYNQWPPAEQDMLEHRSDGIDGADLALIDADAQHTLWRRRVKRGDYSADDRYTYETRQGHAIEHFGPAYVEWPGFEEPCVVLGSLIFERQRLYEPEHLTRIWRITADSSEVIFEDADELTILPLGPGRLLFMQHNGPKCWIWNQDTPQQTIAAKPMPAEAYKLRAASAYLGGDEILLFSEGARQNVEHSGYQETVLLAWRFNFVTGAKSKATLDGFGSELRQDTRLLVTQPKQVITLRTFHGQLHVSRGHGDWWVWNYQTNTFGSHTLVWFWNQGSDEVVKLSTKDIVRIKPSIRYVPAQDRYLAFETAFVARLPAFSEMVEAKGSEVLFFE
;
A
#
# COMPACT_ATOMS: atom_id res chain seq x y z
N MET A 1 32.07 -5.22 25.91
CA MET A 1 30.75 -5.82 25.64
C MET A 1 30.88 -6.69 24.40
N GLN A 2 30.80 -8.02 24.53
CA GLN A 2 30.61 -8.88 23.35
C GLN A 2 29.16 -8.68 22.92
N SER A 3 28.92 -8.31 21.65
CA SER A 3 27.57 -8.20 21.11
C SER A 3 26.90 -9.58 21.23
N GLN A 4 25.66 -9.61 21.73
CA GLN A 4 24.84 -10.80 21.65
C GLN A 4 24.60 -11.13 20.17
N PHE A 5 24.63 -12.41 19.82
CA PHE A 5 24.30 -12.86 18.47
C PHE A 5 22.80 -12.66 18.25
N ASP A 6 22.43 -11.87 17.24
CA ASP A 6 21.03 -11.59 16.89
C ASP A 6 20.72 -12.28 15.54
N PRO A 7 19.73 -13.20 15.47
CA PRO A 7 19.35 -13.81 14.21
C PRO A 7 18.81 -12.75 13.25
N LEU A 8 19.38 -12.67 12.05
CA LEU A 8 19.03 -11.65 11.05
C LEU A 8 17.67 -11.91 10.37
N VAL A 9 17.06 -13.07 10.60
CA VAL A 9 15.85 -13.50 9.91
C VAL A 9 14.77 -13.88 10.93
N HIS A 10 13.63 -13.21 10.83
CA HIS A 10 12.43 -13.40 11.65
C HIS A 10 11.22 -13.59 10.75
N ILE A 11 10.42 -14.61 11.01
CA ILE A 11 9.42 -15.09 10.05
C ILE A 11 8.18 -15.56 10.80
N ASP A 12 7.04 -14.91 10.55
CA ASP A 12 5.74 -15.38 11.03
C ASP A 12 5.43 -16.78 10.48
N TRP A 13 4.82 -17.65 11.29
CA TRP A 13 4.48 -19.02 10.89
C TRP A 13 3.53 -19.12 9.69
N LYS A 14 2.82 -18.04 9.36
CA LYS A 14 1.96 -17.95 8.17
C LYS A 14 2.69 -17.34 6.97
N ALA A 15 3.93 -16.89 7.13
CA ALA A 15 4.69 -16.30 6.06
C ALA A 15 4.83 -17.31 4.90
N PRO A 16 4.54 -16.90 3.66
CA PRO A 16 4.62 -17.78 2.52
C PRO A 16 6.08 -18.05 2.16
N GLY A 17 6.34 -19.19 1.56
CA GLY A 17 7.70 -19.63 1.26
C GLY A 17 8.49 -18.68 0.37
N ASN A 18 7.85 -17.89 -0.49
CA ASN A 18 8.53 -16.84 -1.27
C ASN A 18 9.14 -15.74 -0.39
N ASP A 19 8.48 -15.36 0.70
CA ASP A 19 8.94 -14.34 1.63
C ASP A 19 10.07 -14.91 2.51
N LEU A 20 9.89 -16.11 3.06
CA LEU A 20 10.91 -16.84 3.82
C LEU A 20 12.20 -17.07 3.02
N LEU A 21 12.10 -17.76 1.88
CA LEU A 21 13.26 -18.07 1.04
C LEU A 21 13.90 -16.79 0.54
N GLY A 22 13.09 -15.73 0.43
CA GLY A 22 13.54 -14.44 0.04
C GLY A 22 14.40 -13.71 1.05
N LEU A 23 14.01 -13.75 2.32
CA LEU A 23 14.81 -13.22 3.42
C LEU A 23 16.15 -13.98 3.52
N LEU A 24 16.13 -15.31 3.35
CA LEU A 24 17.36 -16.11 3.37
C LEU A 24 18.34 -15.71 2.26
N GLN A 25 17.87 -15.46 1.03
CA GLN A 25 18.75 -14.97 -0.04
C GLN A 25 19.30 -13.57 0.26
N HIS A 26 18.51 -12.70 0.89
CA HIS A 26 18.94 -11.33 1.23
C HIS A 26 20.02 -11.32 2.31
N TYR A 27 19.83 -12.07 3.39
CA TYR A 27 20.73 -12.07 4.56
C TYR A 27 21.91 -13.04 4.44
N TYR A 28 21.85 -14.01 3.51
CA TYR A 28 22.96 -14.92 3.21
C TYR A 28 23.39 -14.83 1.73
N PRO A 29 23.73 -13.64 1.21
CA PRO A 29 23.98 -13.43 -0.21
C PRO A 29 25.20 -14.21 -0.73
N ASP A 30 26.14 -14.55 0.16
CA ASP A 30 27.38 -15.26 -0.17
C ASP A 30 27.21 -16.79 -0.27
N ILE A 31 26.06 -17.32 0.15
CA ILE A 31 25.78 -18.76 0.06
C ILE A 31 25.26 -19.08 -1.33
N GLY A 32 26.07 -19.80 -2.11
CA GLY A 32 25.78 -20.16 -3.50
C GLY A 32 24.47 -20.92 -3.71
N VAL A 33 23.93 -21.60 -2.68
CA VAL A 33 22.59 -22.22 -2.70
C VAL A 33 21.49 -21.21 -3.00
N PHE A 34 21.62 -19.96 -2.55
CA PHE A 34 20.60 -18.93 -2.76
C PHE A 34 20.77 -18.21 -4.10
N ALA A 35 21.61 -18.72 -4.99
CA ALA A 35 21.83 -18.17 -6.31
C ALA A 35 21.61 -19.22 -7.41
N GLY A 36 21.00 -18.78 -8.52
CA GLY A 36 20.92 -19.57 -9.75
C GLY A 36 19.66 -20.44 -9.91
N PRO A 37 19.58 -21.19 -11.03
CA PRO A 37 18.32 -21.77 -11.51
C PRO A 37 17.67 -22.81 -10.58
N VAL A 38 18.48 -23.51 -9.76
CA VAL A 38 17.98 -24.54 -8.84
C VAL A 38 17.19 -23.91 -7.70
N PHE A 39 17.68 -22.79 -7.17
CA PHE A 39 17.00 -22.03 -6.13
C PHE A 39 15.76 -21.32 -6.64
N GLU A 40 15.83 -20.73 -7.84
CA GLU A 40 14.66 -20.13 -8.49
C GLU A 40 13.54 -21.17 -8.70
N ALA A 41 13.89 -22.41 -9.06
CA ALA A 41 12.89 -23.48 -9.17
C ALA A 41 12.32 -23.91 -7.80
N LEU A 42 13.11 -23.82 -6.74
CA LEU A 42 12.65 -24.06 -5.37
C LEU A 42 11.71 -22.93 -4.90
N LEU A 43 12.03 -21.68 -5.23
CA LEU A 43 11.19 -20.51 -4.98
C LEU A 43 9.84 -20.61 -5.69
N ASP A 44 9.82 -21.01 -6.96
CA ASP A 44 8.58 -21.20 -7.72
C ASP A 44 7.69 -22.30 -7.13
N GLU A 45 8.32 -23.38 -6.64
CA GLU A 45 7.62 -24.54 -6.07
C GLU A 45 7.04 -24.24 -4.69
N LEU A 46 7.81 -23.55 -3.84
CA LEU A 46 7.47 -23.32 -2.43
C LEU A 46 6.83 -21.95 -2.19
N SER A 47 6.59 -21.18 -3.25
CA SER A 47 6.15 -19.78 -3.17
C SER A 47 4.99 -19.52 -2.22
N ASN A 48 4.05 -20.47 -2.10
CA ASN A 48 2.86 -20.36 -1.25
C ASN A 48 2.82 -21.40 -0.13
N GLU A 49 3.90 -22.15 0.06
CA GLU A 49 3.96 -23.18 1.08
C GLU A 49 4.29 -22.56 2.44
N MET A 50 3.91 -23.23 3.52
CA MET A 50 4.20 -22.76 4.88
C MET A 50 5.71 -22.86 5.19
N PRO A 51 6.23 -22.07 6.15
CA PRO A 51 7.65 -22.05 6.49
C PRO A 51 8.25 -23.43 6.76
N GLU A 52 7.51 -24.31 7.41
CA GLU A 52 7.94 -25.67 7.76
C GLU A 52 8.19 -26.53 6.53
N VAL A 53 7.27 -26.50 5.55
CA VAL A 53 7.41 -27.19 4.27
C VAL A 53 8.63 -26.64 3.52
N CYS A 54 8.87 -25.34 3.62
CA CYS A 54 10.03 -24.71 3.00
C CYS A 54 11.34 -25.11 3.68
N PHE A 55 11.36 -25.18 5.01
CA PHE A 55 12.53 -25.63 5.77
C PHE A 55 12.90 -27.08 5.45
N GLU A 56 11.90 -27.97 5.40
CA GLU A 56 12.08 -29.38 5.03
C GLU A 56 12.66 -29.53 3.62
N ALA A 57 12.20 -28.71 2.67
CA ALA A 57 12.71 -28.72 1.30
C ALA A 57 14.09 -28.06 1.15
N LEU A 58 14.41 -27.04 1.97
CA LEU A 58 15.65 -26.28 1.88
C LEU A 58 16.83 -26.96 2.58
N ALA A 59 16.60 -27.60 3.73
CA ALA A 59 17.62 -28.31 4.50
C ALA A 59 18.53 -29.24 3.66
N PRO A 60 18.02 -30.12 2.77
CA PRO A 60 18.87 -30.98 1.95
C PRO A 60 19.70 -30.21 0.92
N VAL A 61 19.18 -29.10 0.40
CA VAL A 61 19.90 -28.26 -0.58
C VAL A 61 21.08 -27.57 0.10
N LEU A 62 20.87 -27.01 1.30
CA LEU A 62 21.93 -26.42 2.11
C LEU A 62 22.99 -27.45 2.53
N ALA A 63 22.55 -28.63 2.97
CA ALA A 63 23.44 -29.73 3.38
C ALA A 63 24.36 -30.17 2.23
N SER A 64 23.85 -30.21 0.99
CA SER A 64 24.65 -30.56 -0.19
C SER A 64 25.82 -29.60 -0.47
N GLN A 65 25.75 -28.38 0.06
CA GLN A 65 26.80 -27.36 -0.06
C GLN A 65 27.56 -27.10 1.25
N GLY A 66 27.40 -27.97 2.25
CA GLY A 66 28.17 -27.87 3.50
C GLY A 66 27.60 -26.88 4.52
N TYR A 67 26.30 -26.61 4.48
CA TYR A 67 25.59 -25.76 5.44
C TYR A 67 24.48 -26.54 6.17
N ASP A 68 24.24 -26.19 7.42
CA ASP A 68 23.12 -26.63 8.23
C ASP A 68 22.07 -25.53 8.33
N LEU A 69 20.80 -25.93 8.35
CA LEU A 69 19.68 -25.05 8.68
C LEU A 69 19.23 -25.34 10.11
N TRP A 70 19.24 -24.31 10.95
CA TRP A 70 18.80 -24.37 12.33
C TRP A 70 17.59 -23.46 12.50
N ASN A 71 16.56 -23.91 13.20
CA ASN A 71 15.50 -23.01 13.67
C ASN A 71 15.74 -22.70 15.15
N LEU A 72 15.88 -21.43 15.50
CA LEU A 72 16.00 -20.95 16.87
C LEU A 72 14.61 -20.65 17.44
N ASP A 73 13.71 -21.62 17.37
CA ASP A 73 12.27 -21.50 17.66
C ASP A 73 11.98 -20.74 18.96
N ALA A 74 11.15 -19.70 18.90
CA ALA A 74 10.72 -18.89 20.03
C ALA A 74 9.65 -19.53 20.90
N GLY A 75 8.99 -20.58 20.39
CA GLY A 75 7.65 -20.93 20.80
C GLY A 75 6.63 -19.89 20.33
N GLY A 76 5.51 -20.36 19.78
CA GLY A 76 4.44 -19.51 19.24
C GLY A 76 4.51 -19.38 17.72
N ASP A 77 4.16 -18.20 17.23
CA ASP A 77 3.86 -17.88 15.82
C ASP A 77 5.08 -17.35 15.03
N ASP A 78 6.33 -17.53 15.51
CA ASP A 78 7.57 -16.93 14.95
C ASP A 78 8.71 -17.97 14.77
N TYR A 79 9.34 -17.95 13.59
CA TYR A 79 10.49 -18.76 13.20
C TYR A 79 11.75 -17.91 13.05
N ARG A 80 12.89 -18.45 13.50
CA ARG A 80 14.20 -17.78 13.45
C ARG A 80 15.25 -18.67 12.81
N PRO A 81 15.21 -18.82 11.47
CA PRO A 81 16.12 -19.70 10.76
C PRO A 81 17.54 -19.10 10.69
N VAL A 82 18.53 -19.93 10.98
CA VAL A 82 19.96 -19.59 10.88
C VAL A 82 20.67 -20.63 10.02
N VAL A 83 21.46 -20.15 9.07
CA VAL A 83 22.28 -21.00 8.20
C VAL A 83 23.71 -21.00 8.72
N VAL A 84 24.24 -22.18 9.07
CA VAL A 84 25.55 -22.32 9.72
C VAL A 84 26.44 -23.25 8.88
N PRO A 85 27.71 -22.92 8.62
CA PRO A 85 28.62 -23.86 7.99
C PRO A 85 28.77 -25.13 8.83
N VAL A 86 28.73 -26.31 8.21
CA VAL A 86 28.82 -27.61 8.92
C VAL A 86 30.07 -27.69 9.80
N ALA A 87 31.19 -27.08 9.37
CA ALA A 87 32.43 -27.01 10.15
C ALA A 87 32.30 -26.25 11.48
N GLN A 88 31.30 -25.37 11.61
CA GLN A 88 31.03 -24.57 12.81
C GLN A 88 29.90 -25.13 13.67
N ARG A 89 29.26 -26.25 13.26
CA ARG A 89 28.10 -26.86 13.93
C ARG A 89 28.30 -27.01 15.45
N GLU A 90 29.39 -27.65 15.86
CA GLU A 90 29.65 -27.90 17.28
C GLU A 90 29.93 -26.62 18.07
N ALA A 91 30.59 -25.64 17.45
CA ALA A 91 30.88 -24.36 18.08
C ALA A 91 29.60 -23.54 18.28
N PHE A 92 28.73 -23.51 17.27
CA PHE A 92 27.43 -22.86 17.33
C PHE A 92 26.53 -23.48 18.40
N ALA A 93 26.40 -24.82 18.41
CA ALA A 93 25.61 -25.52 19.41
C ALA A 93 26.10 -25.25 20.85
N LYS A 94 27.42 -25.24 21.08
CA LYS A 94 28.01 -24.93 22.39
C LYS A 94 27.80 -23.47 22.81
N HIS A 95 27.96 -22.53 21.88
CA HIS A 95 27.71 -21.11 22.12
C HIS A 95 26.27 -20.88 22.58
N TRP A 96 25.31 -21.50 21.87
CA TRP A 96 23.89 -21.36 22.15
C TRP A 96 23.45 -22.02 23.47
N GLN A 97 24.01 -23.19 23.80
CA GLN A 97 23.76 -23.86 25.08
C GLN A 97 24.26 -23.07 26.31
N GLY A 98 25.26 -22.18 26.12
CA GLY A 98 25.89 -21.41 27.19
C GLY A 98 25.25 -20.06 27.52
N GLN A 99 24.40 -19.49 26.65
CA GLN A 99 23.72 -18.21 26.86
C GLN A 99 22.32 -18.42 27.46
N ARG A 100 22.23 -18.52 28.80
CA ARG A 100 20.96 -18.38 29.54
C ARG A 100 20.83 -16.96 30.10
N GLY A 101 20.42 -16.02 29.25
CA GLY A 101 19.97 -14.67 29.62
C GLY A 101 18.82 -14.29 28.70
N GLU A 102 17.76 -13.71 29.27
CA GLU A 102 16.39 -13.59 28.73
C GLU A 102 16.25 -13.52 27.21
N LEU A 103 15.93 -14.67 26.61
CA LEU A 103 15.12 -14.91 25.41
C LEU A 103 14.89 -16.44 25.34
N ARG A 104 13.63 -16.91 25.28
CA ARG A 104 13.27 -18.34 25.42
C ARG A 104 13.32 -19.10 24.07
N PHE A 105 14.44 -19.06 23.35
CA PHE A 105 14.59 -19.79 22.08
C PHE A 105 15.11 -21.23 22.28
N THR A 106 14.53 -22.19 21.55
CA THR A 106 15.01 -23.58 21.49
C THR A 106 15.58 -23.87 20.10
N ALA A 107 16.91 -23.95 20.00
CA ALA A 107 17.58 -24.27 18.74
C ALA A 107 17.38 -25.74 18.36
N ASN A 108 16.78 -25.99 17.20
CA ASN A 108 16.63 -27.33 16.63
C ASN A 108 17.28 -27.39 15.24
N LEU A 109 18.18 -28.36 15.04
CA LEU A 109 18.73 -28.68 13.72
C LEU A 109 17.61 -29.31 12.86
N ILE A 110 17.42 -28.80 11.66
CA ILE A 110 16.43 -29.33 10.72
C ILE A 110 17.11 -30.43 9.89
N GLU A 111 16.69 -31.68 10.08
CA GLU A 111 17.26 -32.82 9.38
C GLU A 111 16.70 -32.93 7.94
N PRO A 112 17.55 -33.25 6.94
CA PRO A 112 17.08 -33.44 5.57
C PRO A 112 16.17 -34.67 5.46
N PRO A 113 14.98 -34.57 4.85
CA PRO A 113 14.16 -35.73 4.55
C PRO A 113 14.83 -36.62 3.49
N LYS A 114 14.56 -37.93 3.54
CA LYS A 114 15.07 -38.89 2.55
C LYS A 114 14.44 -38.58 1.16
N PRO A 115 15.24 -38.40 0.11
CA PRO A 115 14.70 -37.98 -1.18
C PRO A 115 13.88 -39.08 -1.85
N ALA A 116 12.69 -38.73 -2.33
CA ALA A 116 11.98 -39.46 -3.37
C ALA A 116 12.37 -38.88 -4.74
N SER A 117 12.71 -39.76 -5.68
CA SER A 117 13.21 -39.39 -7.01
C SER A 117 12.12 -38.76 -7.88
N ALA A 118 12.37 -37.56 -8.41
CA ALA A 118 11.58 -36.99 -9.52
C ALA A 118 12.51 -36.42 -10.60
N GLU A 119 12.26 -36.83 -11.86
CA GLU A 119 12.96 -36.36 -13.05
C GLU A 119 12.49 -34.95 -13.45
N ARG A 120 13.42 -34.02 -13.71
CA ARG A 120 13.13 -32.68 -14.27
C ARG A 120 13.62 -32.55 -15.71
N LYS A 121 12.73 -32.07 -16.59
CA LYS A 121 13.04 -31.65 -17.97
C LYS A 121 13.71 -30.26 -17.98
N PRO A 122 14.51 -29.92 -19.01
CA PRO A 122 15.25 -28.66 -19.04
C PRO A 122 14.37 -27.48 -19.48
N ALA A 123 14.54 -26.34 -18.82
CA ALA A 123 13.91 -25.07 -19.16
C ALA A 123 14.78 -24.25 -20.15
N LYS A 124 14.11 -23.50 -21.04
CA LYS A 124 14.70 -22.60 -22.04
C LYS A 124 15.23 -21.30 -21.41
N PRO A 125 16.19 -20.61 -22.05
CA PRO A 125 16.81 -19.41 -21.50
C PRO A 125 15.87 -18.20 -21.55
N LYS A 126 15.87 -17.37 -20.48
CA LYS A 126 15.13 -16.11 -20.41
C LYS A 126 16.02 -14.91 -20.75
N GLY A 127 15.43 -13.93 -21.42
CA GLY A 127 16.03 -12.64 -21.75
C GLY A 127 16.40 -11.78 -20.53
N ARG A 128 17.08 -10.67 -20.79
CA ARG A 128 17.64 -9.72 -19.82
C ARG A 128 16.55 -9.20 -18.86
N LYS A 129 16.69 -9.46 -17.56
CA LYS A 129 15.75 -9.04 -16.51
C LYS A 129 15.88 -7.53 -16.27
N VAL A 130 14.77 -6.80 -16.37
CA VAL A 130 14.70 -5.35 -16.09
C VAL A 130 14.93 -5.10 -14.60
N LYS A 131 15.75 -4.09 -14.27
CA LYS A 131 15.94 -3.64 -12.89
C LYS A 131 14.81 -2.67 -12.54
N TRP A 132 13.77 -3.18 -11.87
CA TRP A 132 12.56 -2.43 -11.54
C TRP A 132 12.76 -1.36 -10.46
N LEU A 133 13.68 -1.55 -9.53
CA LEU A 133 14.00 -0.55 -8.51
C LEU A 133 15.36 0.05 -8.86
N GLN A 134 15.35 1.26 -9.38
CA GLN A 134 16.52 2.04 -9.77
C GLN A 134 16.71 3.17 -8.78
N GLU A 135 17.97 3.62 -8.59
CA GLU A 135 18.30 4.78 -7.76
C GLU A 135 17.53 4.73 -6.42
N VAL A 136 17.96 3.87 -5.49
CA VAL A 136 17.28 3.70 -4.19
C VAL A 136 17.80 4.74 -3.21
N HIS A 137 16.89 5.33 -2.44
CA HIS A 137 17.17 6.19 -1.31
C HIS A 137 16.62 5.53 -0.05
N ASP A 138 17.51 5.05 0.81
CA ASP A 138 17.17 4.41 2.08
C ASP A 138 16.84 5.46 3.15
N TYR A 139 15.80 5.20 3.93
CA TYR A 139 15.45 6.03 5.09
C TYR A 139 16.28 5.64 6.31
N PRO A 140 16.56 6.59 7.22
CA PRO A 140 17.24 6.28 8.48
C PRO A 140 16.39 5.43 9.43
N GLY A 141 15.06 5.46 9.27
CA GLY A 141 14.07 4.72 10.07
C GLY A 141 12.86 4.29 9.24
N ALA A 142 11.85 3.71 9.90
CA ALA A 142 10.63 3.28 9.23
C ALA A 142 9.74 4.49 8.86
N THR A 143 9.66 4.79 7.57
CA THR A 143 8.95 5.95 7.02
C THR A 143 7.68 5.52 6.30
N TYR A 144 6.53 5.81 6.90
CA TYR A 144 5.23 5.39 6.38
C TYR A 144 4.61 6.47 5.49
N VAL A 145 4.84 6.39 4.18
CA VAL A 145 4.18 7.25 3.20
C VAL A 145 2.87 6.62 2.73
N HIS A 146 1.74 7.19 3.16
CA HIS A 146 0.39 6.75 2.82
C HIS A 146 -0.38 7.82 2.04
N GLU A 147 -1.64 7.57 1.69
CA GLU A 147 -2.44 8.51 0.89
C GLU A 147 -2.87 9.74 1.68
N TYR A 148 -3.01 9.63 3.00
CA TYR A 148 -3.49 10.72 3.85
C TYR A 148 -2.41 11.72 4.25
N ASN A 149 -1.13 11.33 4.23
CA ASN A 149 -0.01 12.22 4.55
C ASN A 149 0.81 12.69 3.34
N TYR A 150 0.45 12.29 2.11
CA TYR A 150 1.16 12.68 0.89
C TYR A 150 0.34 13.63 0.01
N ARG A 151 0.93 14.76 -0.38
CA ARG A 151 0.30 15.81 -1.18
C ARG A 151 1.29 16.36 -2.21
N ASN A 152 0.96 16.22 -3.50
CA ASN A 152 1.69 16.82 -4.62
C ASN A 152 3.23 16.64 -4.57
N GLY A 153 3.69 15.42 -4.28
CA GLY A 153 5.12 15.12 -4.19
C GLY A 153 5.74 15.40 -2.81
N TRP A 154 4.96 15.81 -1.82
CA TRP A 154 5.41 16.01 -0.45
C TRP A 154 4.78 14.98 0.48
N ALA A 155 5.46 14.56 1.54
CA ALA A 155 4.84 13.82 2.63
C ALA A 155 5.23 14.37 4.00
N ALA A 156 4.29 14.36 4.94
CA ALA A 156 4.57 14.64 6.34
C ALA A 156 4.71 13.35 7.14
N ILE A 157 5.82 13.20 7.84
CA ILE A 157 6.17 12.05 8.66
C ILE A 157 6.34 12.52 10.10
N THR A 158 5.73 11.79 11.03
CA THR A 158 5.89 12.06 12.47
C THR A 158 6.69 10.95 13.09
N GLU A 159 7.68 11.31 13.89
CA GLU A 159 8.57 10.37 14.57
C GLU A 159 8.64 10.75 16.04
N GLN A 160 8.65 9.76 16.92
CA GLN A 160 8.80 10.00 18.35
C GLN A 160 10.29 10.04 18.69
N ASP A 161 10.75 11.15 19.26
CA ASP A 161 12.12 11.34 19.74
C ASP A 161 12.11 11.71 21.23
N GLU A 162 12.64 10.81 22.06
CA GLU A 162 12.59 10.89 23.53
C GLU A 162 11.18 11.23 24.07
N ASP A 163 10.96 12.49 24.48
CA ASP A 163 9.74 13.01 25.08
C ASP A 163 8.90 13.89 24.13
N GLN A 164 9.31 14.08 22.88
CA GLN A 164 8.66 14.95 21.90
C GLN A 164 8.43 14.23 20.57
N TRP A 165 7.34 14.54 19.87
CA TRP A 165 7.22 14.12 18.46
C TRP A 165 7.84 15.15 17.54
N LEU A 166 8.68 14.69 16.62
CA LEU A 166 9.17 15.44 15.48
C LEU A 166 8.17 15.36 14.34
N CYS A 167 8.23 16.34 13.43
CA CYS A 167 7.46 16.34 12.20
C CYS A 167 8.39 16.71 11.03
N PHE A 168 8.64 15.76 10.14
CA PHE A 168 9.46 15.94 8.95
C PHE A 168 8.56 16.12 7.73
N LEU A 169 8.84 17.14 6.93
CA LEU A 169 8.28 17.32 5.61
C LEU A 169 9.30 16.85 4.57
N ILE A 170 8.99 15.76 3.86
CA ILE A 170 9.85 15.16 2.84
C ILE A 170 9.39 15.59 1.45
N ASP A 171 10.31 16.19 0.69
CA ASP A 171 10.13 16.60 -0.71
C ASP A 171 10.58 15.50 -1.66
N TYR A 172 9.63 14.82 -2.28
CA TYR A 172 9.86 13.87 -3.36
C TYR A 172 9.82 14.52 -4.74
N ASN A 173 9.73 15.83 -4.90
CA ASN A 173 9.78 16.47 -6.23
C ASN A 173 11.20 16.53 -6.81
N GLN A 174 12.22 16.36 -5.97
CA GLN A 174 13.62 16.26 -6.35
C GLN A 174 14.21 14.88 -6.00
N TRP A 175 15.41 14.62 -6.51
CA TRP A 175 16.11 13.37 -6.24
C TRP A 175 17.59 13.60 -5.89
N PRO A 176 18.10 13.02 -4.78
CA PRO A 176 17.34 12.28 -3.76
C PRO A 176 16.27 13.14 -3.06
N PRO A 177 15.27 12.54 -2.39
CA PRO A 177 14.31 13.30 -1.59
C PRO A 177 15.02 14.19 -0.57
N ALA A 178 14.45 15.35 -0.29
CA ALA A 178 14.98 16.28 0.70
C ALA A 178 14.06 16.34 1.92
N GLU A 179 14.63 16.35 3.12
CA GLU A 179 13.87 16.36 4.37
C GLU A 179 14.01 17.72 5.05
N GLN A 180 12.91 18.19 5.65
CA GLN A 180 12.87 19.40 6.45
C GLN A 180 12.18 19.13 7.77
N ASP A 181 12.84 19.45 8.88
CA ASP A 181 12.19 19.48 10.19
C ASP A 181 11.25 20.69 10.29
N MET A 182 9.97 20.41 10.53
CA MET A 182 8.92 21.41 10.64
C MET A 182 8.94 22.16 11.97
N LEU A 183 9.66 21.65 12.97
CA LEU A 183 9.74 22.22 14.31
C LEU A 183 10.99 23.07 14.53
N GLU A 184 12.05 22.88 13.73
CA GLU A 184 13.37 23.52 13.89
C GLU A 184 13.31 25.06 14.05
N HIS A 185 12.36 25.71 13.37
CA HIS A 185 12.22 27.18 13.38
C HIS A 185 10.98 27.68 14.12
N ARG A 186 10.29 26.81 14.87
CA ARG A 186 9.07 27.16 15.59
C ARG A 186 9.39 27.53 17.04
N SER A 187 8.76 28.61 17.51
CA SER A 187 8.89 29.09 18.89
C SER A 187 7.60 28.95 19.72
N ASP A 188 6.57 28.35 19.14
CA ASP A 188 5.24 28.23 19.74
C ASP A 188 5.06 26.94 20.55
N GLY A 189 6.11 26.12 20.69
CA GLY A 189 6.14 24.92 21.54
C GLY A 189 5.20 23.81 21.07
N ILE A 190 4.90 23.76 19.76
CA ILE A 190 4.05 22.72 19.19
C ILE A 190 4.77 21.36 19.18
N ASP A 191 4.02 20.30 19.42
CA ASP A 191 4.48 18.92 19.26
C ASP A 191 4.18 18.41 17.83
N GLY A 192 5.07 17.62 17.24
CA GLY A 192 4.93 17.14 15.87
C GLY A 192 3.66 16.30 15.65
N ALA A 193 3.17 15.60 16.67
CA ALA A 193 1.93 14.83 16.60
C ALA A 193 0.68 15.70 16.51
N ASP A 194 0.79 17.01 16.75
CA ASP A 194 -0.30 17.97 16.59
C ASP A 194 -0.43 18.51 15.17
N LEU A 195 0.51 18.18 14.27
CA LEU A 195 0.53 18.65 12.88
C LEU A 195 0.13 17.56 11.90
N ALA A 196 -0.83 17.89 11.02
CA ALA A 196 -1.19 17.04 9.89
C ALA A 196 -1.17 17.84 8.59
N LEU A 197 -0.42 17.37 7.60
CA LEU A 197 -0.36 17.98 6.27
C LEU A 197 -1.68 17.77 5.54
N ILE A 198 -2.27 18.86 5.07
CA ILE A 198 -3.52 18.83 4.29
C ILE A 198 -3.25 19.03 2.81
N ASP A 199 -2.38 19.97 2.46
CA ASP A 199 -1.99 20.24 1.08
C ASP A 199 -0.58 20.82 1.03
N ALA A 200 0.07 20.66 -0.12
CA ALA A 200 1.42 21.17 -0.35
C ALA A 200 1.60 21.52 -1.82
N ASP A 201 2.29 22.61 -2.10
CA ASP A 201 2.82 22.90 -3.42
C ASP A 201 4.23 23.49 -3.34
N ALA A 202 4.76 23.95 -4.47
CA ALA A 202 6.12 24.50 -4.54
C ALA A 202 6.30 25.81 -3.75
N GLN A 203 5.21 26.50 -3.36
CA GLN A 203 5.24 27.80 -2.72
C GLN A 203 4.83 27.75 -1.26
N HIS A 204 3.85 26.91 -0.91
CA HIS A 204 3.29 26.85 0.42
C HIS A 204 2.83 25.45 0.82
N THR A 205 2.70 25.25 2.13
CA THR A 205 2.10 24.05 2.72
C THR A 205 0.95 24.47 3.63
N LEU A 206 -0.09 23.65 3.67
CA LEU A 206 -1.29 23.86 4.47
C LEU A 206 -1.41 22.73 5.48
N TRP A 207 -1.61 23.10 6.74
CA TRP A 207 -1.58 22.19 7.87
C TRP A 207 -2.84 22.30 8.72
N ARG A 208 -3.28 21.16 9.25
CA ARG A 208 -4.20 21.10 10.38
C ARG A 208 -3.36 21.00 11.63
N ARG A 209 -3.63 21.89 12.58
CA ARG A 209 -2.96 21.93 13.87
C ARG A 209 -3.94 21.62 14.97
N ARG A 210 -3.62 20.67 15.85
CA ARG A 210 -4.34 20.52 17.12
C ARG A 210 -3.92 21.65 18.07
N VAL A 211 -4.88 22.40 18.58
CA VAL A 211 -4.68 23.52 19.52
C VAL A 211 -5.18 23.19 20.93
N LYS A 212 -6.09 22.22 21.05
CA LYS A 212 -6.59 21.73 22.32
C LYS A 212 -6.69 20.22 22.29
N ARG A 213 -6.10 19.57 23.29
CA ARG A 213 -6.28 18.14 23.55
C ARG A 213 -7.41 17.95 24.55
N GLY A 214 -8.41 17.16 24.16
CA GLY A 214 -9.50 16.78 25.04
C GLY A 214 -9.22 15.48 25.78
N ASP A 215 -10.15 15.10 26.68
CA ASP A 215 -10.09 13.80 27.35
C ASP A 215 -10.33 12.64 26.37
N TYR A 216 -11.07 12.91 25.30
CA TYR A 216 -11.30 12.01 24.16
C TYR A 216 -10.93 12.71 22.84
N SER A 217 -10.61 11.94 21.79
CA SER A 217 -10.25 12.51 20.48
C SER A 217 -11.37 13.36 19.86
N ALA A 218 -12.64 13.10 20.18
CA ALA A 218 -13.77 13.93 19.76
C ALA A 218 -13.77 15.34 20.42
N ASP A 219 -13.07 15.49 21.55
CA ASP A 219 -12.93 16.74 22.29
C ASP A 219 -11.70 17.54 21.86
N ASP A 220 -10.83 16.97 21.03
CA ASP A 220 -9.71 17.68 20.41
C ASP A 220 -10.24 18.83 19.55
N ARG A 221 -9.50 19.93 19.54
CA ARG A 221 -9.80 21.10 18.73
C ARG A 221 -8.63 21.49 17.85
N TYR A 222 -8.97 21.92 16.64
CA TYR A 222 -8.03 22.17 15.56
C TYR A 222 -8.18 23.57 14.97
N THR A 223 -7.07 24.10 14.47
CA THR A 223 -7.01 25.27 13.60
C THR A 223 -6.26 24.89 12.33
N TYR A 224 -6.28 25.77 11.32
CA TYR A 224 -5.50 25.60 10.10
C TYR A 224 -4.41 26.66 10.05
N GLU A 225 -3.27 26.31 9.46
CA GLU A 225 -2.17 27.24 9.25
C GLU A 225 -1.52 26.99 7.89
N THR A 226 -1.11 28.08 7.23
CA THR A 226 -0.32 28.04 6.01
C THR A 226 1.13 28.34 6.36
N ARG A 227 2.06 27.71 5.64
CA ARG A 227 3.48 27.96 5.79
C ARG A 227 4.11 28.25 4.44
N GLN A 228 4.86 29.35 4.37
CA GLN A 228 5.67 29.76 3.22
C GLN A 228 7.11 30.04 3.68
N GLY A 229 8.04 29.18 3.30
CA GLY A 229 9.40 29.21 3.84
C GLY A 229 9.39 29.02 5.37
N HIS A 230 9.81 30.03 6.12
CA HIS A 230 9.78 30.01 7.60
C HIS A 230 8.58 30.75 8.20
N ALA A 231 7.80 31.47 7.39
CA ALA A 231 6.62 32.18 7.86
C ALA A 231 5.45 31.20 8.01
N ILE A 232 4.77 31.26 9.17
CA ILE A 232 3.56 30.50 9.46
C ILE A 232 2.44 31.52 9.74
N GLU A 233 1.33 31.37 9.04
CA GLU A 233 0.17 32.25 9.14
C GLU A 233 -1.08 31.44 9.48
N HIS A 234 -1.98 32.03 10.27
CA HIS A 234 -3.28 31.42 10.57
C HIS A 234 -4.13 31.36 9.29
N PHE A 235 -4.79 30.23 9.07
CA PHE A 235 -5.77 30.06 8.02
C PHE A 235 -7.15 29.79 8.63
N GLY A 236 -8.16 30.54 8.18
CA GLY A 236 -9.53 30.39 8.62
C GLY A 236 -10.04 31.57 9.44
N PRO A 237 -11.36 31.65 9.66
CA PRO A 237 -11.96 32.69 10.50
C PRO A 237 -11.29 32.75 11.88
N ALA A 238 -11.05 33.99 12.34
CA ALA A 238 -10.37 34.24 13.60
C ALA A 238 -11.15 33.65 14.79
N TYR A 239 -10.42 33.10 15.76
CA TYR A 239 -10.95 32.53 17.00
C TYR A 239 -11.90 31.34 16.81
N VAL A 240 -11.91 30.71 15.63
CA VAL A 240 -12.65 29.47 15.40
C VAL A 240 -11.72 28.29 15.64
N GLU A 241 -12.17 27.37 16.48
CA GLU A 241 -11.54 26.08 16.70
C GLU A 241 -12.53 25.00 16.27
N TRP A 242 -12.11 24.14 15.34
CA TRP A 242 -12.96 23.08 14.79
C TRP A 242 -12.78 21.77 15.55
N PRO A 243 -13.81 20.90 15.59
CA PRO A 243 -13.61 19.51 16.04
C PRO A 243 -12.70 18.75 15.07
N GLY A 244 -12.29 17.54 15.46
CA GLY A 244 -11.64 16.63 14.52
C GLY A 244 -12.56 16.29 13.36
N PHE A 245 -12.11 16.60 12.14
CA PHE A 245 -12.77 16.17 10.91
C PHE A 245 -12.20 14.86 10.40
N GLU A 246 -13.03 14.16 9.64
CA GLU A 246 -12.65 12.87 9.09
C GLU A 246 -11.91 13.01 7.78
N GLU A 247 -10.93 12.13 7.58
CA GLU A 247 -10.21 12.05 6.32
C GLU A 247 -11.09 11.46 5.20
N PRO A 248 -10.80 11.80 3.93
CA PRO A 248 -9.80 12.79 3.50
C PRO A 248 -10.32 14.24 3.59
N CYS A 249 -9.43 15.16 3.97
CA CYS A 249 -9.65 16.60 3.75
C CYS A 249 -9.39 16.95 2.28
N VAL A 250 -10.27 17.73 1.67
CA VAL A 250 -10.18 18.11 0.25
C VAL A 250 -9.84 19.58 0.12
N VAL A 251 -8.84 19.90 -0.71
CA VAL A 251 -8.44 21.29 -1.00
C VAL A 251 -8.66 21.60 -2.47
N LEU A 252 -9.32 22.73 -2.75
CA LEU A 252 -9.48 23.28 -4.10
C LEU A 252 -9.01 24.73 -4.12
N GLY A 253 -7.80 24.96 -4.63
CA GLY A 253 -7.18 26.27 -4.55
C GLY A 253 -7.00 26.69 -3.09
N SER A 254 -7.56 27.83 -2.70
CA SER A 254 -7.51 28.32 -1.32
C SER A 254 -8.70 27.89 -0.46
N LEU A 255 -9.50 26.92 -0.90
CA LEU A 255 -10.69 26.45 -0.18
C LEU A 255 -10.43 25.09 0.44
N ILE A 256 -10.76 24.95 1.71
CA ILE A 256 -10.72 23.69 2.44
C ILE A 256 -12.15 23.14 2.55
N PHE A 257 -12.30 21.85 2.27
CA PHE A 257 -13.55 21.12 2.41
C PHE A 257 -13.37 19.95 3.35
N GLU A 258 -14.18 19.96 4.41
CA GLU A 258 -14.06 19.03 5.53
C GLU A 258 -15.39 18.32 5.78
N ARG A 259 -15.28 17.06 6.20
CA ARG A 259 -16.44 16.21 6.49
C ARG A 259 -16.58 16.00 7.98
N GLN A 260 -17.79 16.20 8.48
CA GLN A 260 -18.14 15.97 9.88
C GLN A 260 -19.33 15.03 10.00
N ARG A 261 -19.18 13.90 10.69
CA ARG A 261 -20.31 13.07 11.14
C ARG A 261 -20.79 13.52 12.52
N LEU A 262 -22.09 13.61 12.67
CA LEU A 262 -22.79 13.89 13.93
C LEU A 262 -23.71 12.70 14.23
N TYR A 263 -23.72 12.26 15.49
CA TYR A 263 -24.50 11.10 15.93
C TYR A 263 -25.72 11.48 16.78
N GLU A 264 -25.75 12.70 17.32
CA GLU A 264 -26.83 13.21 18.17
C GLU A 264 -27.21 14.64 17.75
N PRO A 265 -28.51 15.02 17.81
CA PRO A 265 -29.66 14.18 18.17
C PRO A 265 -30.08 13.17 17.08
N GLU A 266 -29.63 13.37 15.84
CA GLU A 266 -29.85 12.48 14.71
C GLU A 266 -28.54 12.28 13.94
N HIS A 267 -28.41 11.14 13.24
CA HIS A 267 -27.25 10.89 12.40
C HIS A 267 -27.25 11.84 11.20
N LEU A 268 -26.19 12.63 11.06
CA LEU A 268 -26.06 13.62 10.00
C LEU A 268 -24.60 13.78 9.58
N THR A 269 -24.35 13.83 8.28
CA THR A 269 -23.06 14.21 7.71
C THR A 269 -23.12 15.63 7.18
N ARG A 270 -22.20 16.48 7.62
CA ARG A 270 -22.01 17.85 7.13
C ARG A 270 -20.77 17.95 6.27
N ILE A 271 -20.87 18.74 5.21
CA ILE A 271 -19.72 19.19 4.42
C ILE A 271 -19.51 20.67 4.70
N TRP A 272 -18.35 20.97 5.27
CA TRP A 272 -17.90 22.31 5.57
C TRP A 272 -17.10 22.86 4.40
N ARG A 273 -17.26 24.15 4.14
CA ARG A 273 -16.36 24.97 3.33
C ARG A 273 -15.68 25.96 4.26
N ILE A 274 -14.35 25.94 4.29
CA ILE A 274 -13.53 26.85 5.10
C ILE A 274 -12.68 27.69 4.14
N THR A 275 -12.82 29.01 4.25
CA THR A 275 -12.02 30.02 3.55
C THR A 275 -11.05 30.67 4.53
N ALA A 276 -10.19 31.56 4.06
CA ALA A 276 -9.27 32.29 4.94
C ALA A 276 -9.99 33.14 6.02
N ASP A 277 -11.26 33.52 5.79
CA ASP A 277 -12.01 34.49 6.58
C ASP A 277 -13.37 34.00 7.08
N SER A 278 -13.86 32.86 6.59
CA SER A 278 -15.19 32.34 6.91
C SER A 278 -15.25 30.82 6.91
N SER A 279 -16.28 30.27 7.53
CA SER A 279 -16.58 28.84 7.46
C SER A 279 -18.09 28.63 7.46
N GLU A 280 -18.58 27.75 6.61
CA GLU A 280 -20.01 27.44 6.53
C GLU A 280 -20.25 25.98 6.16
N VAL A 281 -21.44 25.48 6.48
CA VAL A 281 -21.92 24.18 6.02
C VAL A 281 -22.59 24.39 4.65
N ILE A 282 -22.07 23.73 3.62
CA ILE A 282 -22.56 23.86 2.24
C ILE A 282 -23.47 22.71 1.81
N PHE A 283 -23.45 21.59 2.56
CA PHE A 283 -24.29 20.43 2.28
C PHE A 283 -24.44 19.55 3.52
N GLU A 284 -25.63 18.95 3.64
CA GLU A 284 -25.99 18.04 4.72
C GLU A 284 -26.80 16.86 4.16
N ASP A 285 -26.52 15.64 4.62
CA ASP A 285 -27.34 14.46 4.34
C ASP A 285 -27.31 13.51 5.54
N ALA A 286 -28.38 12.70 5.71
CA ALA A 286 -28.50 11.75 6.80
C ALA A 286 -27.56 10.54 6.65
N ASP A 287 -27.12 10.26 5.43
CA ASP A 287 -26.19 9.19 5.12
C ASP A 287 -24.73 9.68 5.20
N GLU A 288 -23.78 8.74 5.33
CA GLU A 288 -22.35 9.08 5.20
C GLU A 288 -22.03 9.56 3.77
N LEU A 289 -21.13 10.52 3.64
CA LEU A 289 -20.75 11.12 2.36
C LEU A 289 -19.25 10.95 2.06
N THR A 290 -18.91 10.91 0.78
CA THR A 290 -17.54 11.00 0.25
C THR A 290 -17.44 12.23 -0.65
N ILE A 291 -16.35 12.99 -0.50
CA ILE A 291 -16.07 14.21 -1.26
C ILE A 291 -15.05 13.88 -2.35
N LEU A 292 -15.35 14.22 -3.61
CA LEU A 292 -14.43 14.04 -4.73
C LEU A 292 -14.25 15.37 -5.51
N PRO A 293 -13.03 15.89 -5.64
CA PRO A 293 -12.68 16.98 -6.57
C PRO A 293 -13.05 16.68 -8.02
N LEU A 294 -13.79 17.58 -8.68
CA LEU A 294 -14.15 17.49 -10.11
C LEU A 294 -13.44 18.56 -10.95
N GLY A 295 -12.14 18.75 -10.71
CA GLY A 295 -11.38 19.84 -11.33
C GLY A 295 -11.70 21.21 -10.72
N PRO A 296 -11.40 22.30 -11.43
CA PRO A 296 -11.49 23.66 -10.87
C PRO A 296 -12.89 24.00 -10.36
N GLY A 297 -12.99 24.36 -9.07
CA GLY A 297 -14.20 24.92 -8.46
C GLY A 297 -15.41 23.99 -8.33
N ARG A 298 -15.26 22.68 -8.59
CA ARG A 298 -16.36 21.72 -8.55
C ARG A 298 -16.08 20.55 -7.63
N LEU A 299 -17.11 20.11 -6.91
CA LEU A 299 -17.08 18.93 -6.06
C LEU A 299 -18.23 17.99 -6.41
N LEU A 300 -17.97 16.69 -6.27
CA LEU A 300 -18.99 15.66 -6.23
C LEU A 300 -19.12 15.15 -4.80
N PHE A 301 -20.34 15.22 -4.26
CA PHE A 301 -20.70 14.58 -3.01
C PHE A 301 -21.38 13.25 -3.34
N MET A 302 -20.85 12.16 -2.83
CA MET A 302 -21.35 10.81 -3.11
C MET A 302 -21.83 10.17 -1.81
N GLN A 303 -23.03 9.59 -1.84
CA GLN A 303 -23.53 8.80 -0.73
C GLN A 303 -22.68 7.54 -0.54
N HIS A 304 -22.23 7.30 0.69
CA HIS A 304 -21.54 6.09 1.08
C HIS A 304 -22.51 4.91 1.06
N ASN A 305 -22.13 3.82 0.39
CA ASN A 305 -22.98 2.63 0.19
C ASN A 305 -24.37 2.89 -0.41
N GLY A 306 -24.55 3.99 -1.16
CA GLY A 306 -25.81 4.33 -1.79
C GLY A 306 -25.66 4.89 -3.20
N PRO A 307 -26.78 5.12 -3.90
CA PRO A 307 -26.77 5.57 -5.29
C PRO A 307 -26.80 7.10 -5.43
N LYS A 308 -27.11 7.87 -4.38
CA LYS A 308 -27.28 9.32 -4.51
C LYS A 308 -25.94 10.03 -4.65
N CYS A 309 -25.89 11.04 -5.52
CA CYS A 309 -24.78 11.95 -5.59
C CYS A 309 -25.25 13.35 -5.98
N TRP A 310 -24.42 14.35 -5.66
CA TRP A 310 -24.71 15.75 -5.86
C TRP A 310 -23.48 16.50 -6.33
N ILE A 311 -23.70 17.55 -7.12
CA ILE A 311 -22.67 18.42 -7.65
C ILE A 311 -22.75 19.75 -6.91
N TRP A 312 -21.62 20.19 -6.38
CA TRP A 312 -21.45 21.54 -5.86
C TRP A 312 -20.51 22.32 -6.77
N ASN A 313 -20.80 23.60 -6.97
CA ASN A 313 -20.00 24.51 -7.79
C ASN A 313 -19.73 25.81 -7.02
N GLN A 314 -18.48 26.24 -7.02
CA GLN A 314 -18.01 27.48 -6.41
C GLN A 314 -18.68 28.74 -7.00
N ASP A 315 -19.04 28.74 -8.28
CA ASP A 315 -19.72 29.87 -8.94
C ASP A 315 -21.17 30.06 -8.45
N THR A 316 -21.78 28.99 -7.94
CA THR A 316 -23.14 29.00 -7.37
C THR A 316 -23.11 28.28 -6.01
N PRO A 317 -22.36 28.81 -5.03
CA PRO A 317 -21.96 28.04 -3.85
C PRO A 317 -23.12 27.71 -2.91
N GLN A 318 -24.25 28.41 -3.02
CA GLN A 318 -25.48 28.14 -2.26
C GLN A 318 -26.36 27.05 -2.88
N GLN A 319 -26.00 26.50 -4.05
CA GLN A 319 -26.79 25.50 -4.75
C GLN A 319 -26.00 24.23 -4.98
N THR A 320 -26.48 23.15 -4.35
CA THR A 320 -26.03 21.78 -4.62
C THR A 320 -27.09 21.10 -5.49
N ILE A 321 -26.68 20.56 -6.64
CA ILE A 321 -27.58 19.99 -7.65
C ILE A 321 -27.51 18.47 -7.60
N ALA A 322 -28.66 17.80 -7.56
CA ALA A 322 -28.68 16.34 -7.64
C ALA A 322 -28.13 15.85 -8.99
N ALA A 323 -27.15 14.95 -8.94
CA ALA A 323 -26.61 14.27 -10.11
C ALA A 323 -27.43 13.01 -10.43
N LYS A 324 -27.07 12.33 -11.53
CA LYS A 324 -27.67 11.05 -11.87
C LYS A 324 -27.25 9.97 -10.86
N PRO A 325 -28.16 9.05 -10.48
CA PRO A 325 -27.83 8.00 -9.53
C PRO A 325 -26.65 7.15 -10.01
N MET A 326 -25.71 6.88 -9.11
CA MET A 326 -24.56 6.02 -9.37
C MET A 326 -25.02 4.58 -9.65
N PRO A 327 -24.25 3.79 -10.44
CA PRO A 327 -24.59 2.41 -10.74
C PRO A 327 -24.76 1.57 -9.46
N ALA A 328 -25.81 0.75 -9.40
CA ALA A 328 -25.94 -0.26 -8.35
C ALA A 328 -24.70 -1.17 -8.38
N GLU A 329 -24.13 -1.47 -7.21
CA GLU A 329 -22.87 -2.22 -6.97
C GLU A 329 -21.59 -1.38 -6.96
N ALA A 330 -21.54 -0.22 -7.65
CA ALA A 330 -20.35 0.64 -7.74
C ALA A 330 -19.95 1.40 -6.46
N TYR A 331 -20.56 1.06 -5.31
CA TYR A 331 -20.45 1.81 -4.05
C TYR A 331 -19.55 1.20 -2.99
N LYS A 332 -18.94 0.04 -3.23
CA LYS A 332 -18.17 -0.71 -2.21
C LYS A 332 -16.73 -0.24 -2.03
N LEU A 333 -16.09 0.31 -3.06
CA LEU A 333 -14.66 0.72 -3.03
C LEU A 333 -14.50 2.22 -3.29
N ARG A 334 -15.27 3.04 -2.56
CA ARG A 334 -15.37 4.50 -2.80
C ARG A 334 -14.06 5.26 -2.56
N ALA A 335 -13.21 4.78 -1.66
CA ALA A 335 -11.88 5.37 -1.44
C ALA A 335 -11.02 5.37 -2.72
N ALA A 336 -11.33 4.48 -3.69
CA ALA A 336 -10.66 4.39 -4.97
C ALA A 336 -11.36 5.18 -6.11
N SER A 337 -12.28 6.09 -5.79
CA SER A 337 -12.96 6.90 -6.82
C SER A 337 -12.03 7.97 -7.39
N ALA A 338 -12.09 8.21 -8.70
CA ALA A 338 -11.23 9.20 -9.36
C ALA A 338 -11.99 10.05 -10.39
N TYR A 339 -11.61 11.32 -10.53
CA TYR A 339 -12.15 12.21 -11.55
C TYR A 339 -11.41 12.06 -12.87
N LEU A 340 -12.12 11.66 -13.93
CA LEU A 340 -11.55 11.39 -15.25
C LEU A 340 -11.53 12.63 -16.16
N GLY A 341 -12.07 13.76 -15.71
CA GLY A 341 -12.26 14.95 -16.56
C GLY A 341 -13.70 15.10 -17.04
N GLY A 342 -14.05 16.31 -17.49
CA GLY A 342 -15.43 16.64 -17.89
C GLY A 342 -16.43 16.37 -16.77
N ASP A 343 -17.40 15.50 -17.04
CA ASP A 343 -18.41 15.04 -16.09
C ASP A 343 -18.31 13.54 -15.79
N GLU A 344 -17.10 12.98 -15.91
CA GLU A 344 -16.85 11.54 -15.81
C GLU A 344 -15.98 11.20 -14.58
N ILE A 345 -16.34 10.11 -13.91
CA ILE A 345 -15.59 9.54 -12.79
C ILE A 345 -15.36 8.05 -12.99
N LEU A 346 -14.31 7.54 -12.37
CA LEU A 346 -13.99 6.13 -12.25
C LEU A 346 -14.45 5.62 -10.89
N LEU A 347 -15.17 4.51 -10.87
CA LEU A 347 -15.65 3.84 -9.66
C LEU A 347 -15.25 2.36 -9.70
N PHE A 348 -15.21 1.70 -8.54
CA PHE A 348 -14.86 0.29 -8.45
C PHE A 348 -15.84 -0.50 -7.59
N SER A 349 -16.02 -1.77 -7.96
CA SER A 349 -16.82 -2.72 -7.19
C SER A 349 -16.28 -4.14 -7.30
N GLU A 350 -16.79 -5.00 -6.43
CA GLU A 350 -16.55 -6.44 -6.48
C GLU A 350 -17.70 -7.13 -7.22
N GLY A 351 -17.35 -7.99 -8.16
CA GLY A 351 -18.21 -9.01 -8.74
C GLY A 351 -17.76 -10.41 -8.29
N ALA A 352 -18.55 -11.41 -8.66
CA ALA A 352 -18.23 -12.81 -8.43
C ALA A 352 -18.30 -13.58 -9.74
N ARG A 353 -17.42 -14.58 -9.90
CA ARG A 353 -17.50 -15.55 -10.99
C ARG A 353 -17.24 -16.96 -10.49
N GLN A 354 -17.69 -17.94 -11.26
CA GLN A 354 -17.40 -19.34 -10.97
C GLN A 354 -15.92 -19.64 -11.26
N ASN A 355 -15.25 -20.35 -10.36
CA ASN A 355 -13.90 -20.85 -10.63
C ASN A 355 -13.94 -21.87 -11.78
N VAL A 356 -13.00 -21.73 -12.72
CA VAL A 356 -12.95 -22.55 -13.95
C VAL A 356 -12.43 -23.98 -13.70
N GLU A 357 -11.66 -24.17 -12.64
CA GLU A 357 -11.04 -25.46 -12.30
C GLU A 357 -11.96 -26.33 -11.43
N HIS A 358 -12.85 -25.70 -10.63
CA HIS A 358 -13.78 -26.40 -9.74
C HIS A 358 -15.09 -25.63 -9.50
N SER A 359 -16.22 -26.21 -9.93
CA SER A 359 -17.57 -25.62 -9.84
C SER A 359 -18.12 -25.43 -8.42
N GLY A 360 -17.44 -25.95 -7.40
CA GLY A 360 -17.75 -25.69 -6.00
C GLY A 360 -17.18 -24.39 -5.42
N TYR A 361 -16.31 -23.67 -6.14
CA TYR A 361 -15.63 -22.47 -5.65
C TYR A 361 -15.96 -21.23 -6.48
N GLN A 362 -16.13 -20.09 -5.82
CA GLN A 362 -16.30 -18.79 -6.47
C GLN A 362 -15.05 -17.92 -6.30
N GLU A 363 -14.76 -17.12 -7.32
CA GLU A 363 -13.71 -16.11 -7.31
C GLU A 363 -14.33 -14.72 -7.20
N THR A 364 -13.67 -13.84 -6.44
CA THR A 364 -13.99 -12.42 -6.43
C THR A 364 -13.23 -11.73 -7.56
N VAL A 365 -13.91 -10.93 -8.37
CA VAL A 365 -13.29 -10.17 -9.48
C VAL A 365 -13.63 -8.71 -9.33
N LEU A 366 -12.64 -7.83 -9.49
CA LEU A 366 -12.89 -6.40 -9.48
C LEU A 366 -13.50 -5.91 -10.80
N LEU A 367 -14.35 -4.90 -10.69
CA LEU A 367 -15.01 -4.23 -11.78
C LEU A 367 -14.65 -2.74 -11.72
N ALA A 368 -14.20 -2.18 -12.84
CA ALA A 368 -14.01 -0.75 -13.00
C ALA A 368 -15.19 -0.17 -13.78
N TRP A 369 -15.73 0.95 -13.33
CA TRP A 369 -16.87 1.62 -13.93
C TRP A 369 -16.48 3.03 -14.33
N ARG A 370 -16.72 3.36 -15.59
CA ARG A 370 -16.72 4.74 -16.06
C ARG A 370 -18.14 5.26 -15.95
N PHE A 371 -18.33 6.37 -15.24
CA PHE A 371 -19.65 6.91 -14.95
C PHE A 371 -19.69 8.41 -15.22
N ASN A 372 -20.60 8.83 -16.09
CA ASN A 372 -20.93 10.22 -16.28
C ASN A 372 -22.05 10.64 -15.33
N PHE A 373 -21.74 11.46 -14.33
CA PHE A 373 -22.67 11.80 -13.26
C PHE A 373 -23.74 12.83 -13.68
N VAL A 374 -23.62 13.45 -14.87
CA VAL A 374 -24.64 14.36 -15.43
C VAL A 374 -25.61 13.63 -16.35
N THR A 375 -25.10 12.80 -17.27
CA THR A 375 -25.91 12.09 -18.26
C THR A 375 -26.41 10.73 -17.75
N GLY A 376 -25.69 10.13 -16.80
CA GLY A 376 -25.95 8.78 -16.29
C GLY A 376 -25.38 7.68 -17.20
N ALA A 377 -24.67 8.04 -18.28
CA ALA A 377 -23.97 7.08 -19.11
C ALA A 377 -22.93 6.32 -18.28
N LYS A 378 -22.86 5.01 -18.47
CA LYS A 378 -21.93 4.15 -17.76
C LYS A 378 -21.40 3.05 -18.67
N SER A 379 -20.15 2.70 -18.48
CA SER A 379 -19.54 1.50 -19.03
C SER A 379 -18.74 0.78 -17.96
N LYS A 380 -18.48 -0.51 -18.17
CA LYS A 380 -17.85 -1.36 -17.15
C LYS A 380 -16.79 -2.27 -17.76
N ALA A 381 -15.66 -2.39 -17.08
CA ALA A 381 -14.62 -3.35 -17.40
C ALA A 381 -14.42 -4.35 -16.26
N THR A 382 -14.20 -5.61 -16.61
CA THR A 382 -13.79 -6.66 -15.67
C THR A 382 -12.27 -6.65 -15.54
N LEU A 383 -11.75 -6.51 -14.32
CA LEU A 383 -10.31 -6.43 -14.06
C LEU A 383 -9.72 -7.83 -13.89
N ASP A 384 -9.69 -8.59 -14.98
CA ASP A 384 -9.17 -9.96 -14.97
C ASP A 384 -7.68 -10.01 -14.62
N GLY A 385 -7.38 -10.69 -13.51
CA GLY A 385 -6.03 -10.81 -12.95
C GLY A 385 -5.65 -9.70 -11.97
N PHE A 386 -6.52 -8.73 -11.70
CA PHE A 386 -6.30 -7.76 -10.62
C PHE A 386 -6.68 -8.40 -9.28
N GLY A 387 -5.76 -8.38 -8.31
CA GLY A 387 -5.96 -8.94 -6.98
C GLY A 387 -4.91 -9.99 -6.61
N SER A 388 -5.30 -10.95 -5.80
CA SER A 388 -4.44 -12.05 -5.31
C SER A 388 -4.79 -13.37 -5.99
N GLU A 389 -3.76 -14.12 -6.39
CA GLU A 389 -3.84 -15.49 -6.89
C GLU A 389 -3.15 -16.43 -5.91
N LEU A 390 -3.90 -17.39 -5.38
CA LEU A 390 -3.41 -18.39 -4.44
C LEU A 390 -3.70 -19.79 -4.94
N ARG A 391 -2.76 -20.72 -4.73
CA ARG A 391 -2.98 -22.14 -5.01
C ARG A 391 -3.51 -22.81 -3.75
N GLN A 392 -4.74 -23.33 -3.81
CA GLN A 392 -5.40 -23.98 -2.67
C GLN A 392 -5.58 -25.47 -2.93
N ASP A 393 -5.13 -26.30 -1.98
CA ASP A 393 -5.52 -27.71 -1.91
C ASP A 393 -6.98 -27.81 -1.46
N THR A 394 -7.84 -28.37 -2.31
CA THR A 394 -9.28 -28.44 -2.08
C THR A 394 -9.70 -29.75 -1.40
N ARG A 395 -8.74 -30.60 -1.01
CA ARG A 395 -9.05 -31.82 -0.27
C ARG A 395 -9.61 -31.51 1.10
N LEU A 396 -10.71 -32.18 1.43
CA LEU A 396 -11.28 -32.15 2.78
C LEU A 396 -10.66 -33.23 3.67
N LEU A 397 -10.15 -34.32 3.09
CA LEU A 397 -9.56 -35.45 3.80
C LEU A 397 -8.22 -35.84 3.19
N VAL A 398 -7.24 -36.20 4.02
CA VAL A 398 -5.89 -36.61 3.57
C VAL A 398 -5.90 -37.83 2.64
N THR A 399 -6.93 -38.67 2.75
CA THR A 399 -7.14 -39.86 1.91
C THR A 399 -7.65 -39.55 0.50
N GLN A 400 -8.08 -38.30 0.24
CA GLN A 400 -8.51 -37.88 -1.09
C GLN A 400 -7.29 -37.63 -1.99
N PRO A 401 -7.42 -37.86 -3.31
CA PRO A 401 -6.38 -37.48 -4.26
C PRO A 401 -6.14 -35.97 -4.19
N LYS A 402 -4.86 -35.55 -4.19
CA LYS A 402 -4.47 -34.14 -4.13
C LYS A 402 -5.09 -33.39 -5.31
N GLN A 403 -5.93 -32.41 -5.01
CA GLN A 403 -6.53 -31.53 -5.99
C GLN A 403 -6.21 -30.11 -5.58
N VAL A 404 -5.41 -29.42 -6.39
CA VAL A 404 -5.02 -28.04 -6.13
C VAL A 404 -5.66 -27.18 -7.20
N ILE A 405 -6.41 -26.19 -6.77
CA ILE A 405 -6.99 -25.19 -7.65
C ILE A 405 -6.29 -23.84 -7.50
N THR A 406 -6.37 -23.01 -8.52
CA THR A 406 -6.01 -21.58 -8.42
C THR A 406 -7.25 -20.79 -8.03
N LEU A 407 -7.22 -20.10 -6.88
CA LEU A 407 -8.25 -19.16 -6.47
C LEU A 407 -7.79 -17.73 -6.69
N ARG A 408 -8.67 -16.94 -7.30
CA ARG A 408 -8.51 -15.49 -7.45
C ARG A 408 -9.42 -14.79 -6.48
N THR A 409 -8.83 -13.88 -5.72
CA THR A 409 -9.52 -13.19 -4.63
C THR A 409 -9.13 -11.72 -4.61
N PHE A 410 -10.02 -10.91 -4.07
CA PHE A 410 -9.74 -9.54 -3.72
C PHE A 410 -9.91 -9.38 -2.20
N HIS A 411 -8.80 -9.47 -1.49
CA HIS A 411 -8.73 -9.26 -0.03
C HIS A 411 -7.71 -8.17 0.27
N GLY A 412 -8.03 -6.93 -0.11
CA GLY A 412 -7.10 -5.83 0.04
C GLY A 412 -7.75 -4.48 -0.24
N GLN A 413 -6.91 -3.47 -0.37
CA GLN A 413 -7.30 -2.10 -0.69
C GLN A 413 -6.82 -1.75 -2.09
N LEU A 414 -7.67 -1.03 -2.81
CA LEU A 414 -7.36 -0.44 -4.10
C LEU A 414 -7.15 1.06 -3.88
N HIS A 415 -6.01 1.58 -4.32
CA HIS A 415 -5.75 3.01 -4.34
C HIS A 415 -5.56 3.49 -5.77
N VAL A 416 -6.23 4.57 -6.12
CA VAL A 416 -6.18 5.14 -7.47
C VAL A 416 -5.59 6.53 -7.41
N SER A 417 -4.55 6.74 -8.20
CA SER A 417 -3.89 8.04 -8.30
C SER A 417 -3.57 8.38 -9.75
N ARG A 418 -3.38 9.68 -10.02
CA ARG A 418 -3.01 10.15 -11.34
C ARG A 418 -1.57 9.74 -11.69
N GLY A 419 -1.36 9.22 -12.89
CA GLY A 419 -0.05 9.01 -13.51
C GLY A 419 0.36 10.19 -14.40
N HIS A 420 1.39 10.01 -15.23
CA HIS A 420 1.65 10.94 -16.34
C HIS A 420 0.43 11.01 -17.28
N GLY A 421 0.31 12.06 -18.11
CA GLY A 421 -0.89 12.40 -18.91
C GLY A 421 -1.67 11.18 -19.42
N ASP A 422 -3.00 11.16 -19.40
CA ASP A 422 -3.92 10.00 -19.58
C ASP A 422 -3.67 8.67 -18.82
N TRP A 423 -2.49 8.41 -18.27
CA TRP A 423 -2.24 7.24 -17.43
C TRP A 423 -2.68 7.42 -15.98
N TRP A 424 -3.25 6.37 -15.43
CA TRP A 424 -3.68 6.23 -14.04
C TRP A 424 -2.92 5.09 -13.38
N VAL A 425 -2.73 5.20 -12.08
CA VAL A 425 -2.00 4.21 -11.27
C VAL A 425 -2.98 3.58 -10.29
N TRP A 426 -3.18 2.28 -10.40
CA TRP A 426 -4.07 1.48 -9.56
C TRP A 426 -3.23 0.54 -8.69
N ASN A 427 -2.96 0.95 -7.46
CA ASN A 427 -2.19 0.17 -6.50
C ASN A 427 -3.07 -0.84 -5.78
N TYR A 428 -2.56 -2.04 -5.58
CA TYR A 428 -3.20 -3.07 -4.77
C TYR A 428 -2.39 -3.31 -3.50
N GLN A 429 -3.00 -3.05 -2.35
CA GLN A 429 -2.40 -3.33 -1.05
C GLN A 429 -3.10 -4.53 -0.41
N THR A 430 -2.33 -5.56 -0.05
CA THR A 430 -2.88 -6.76 0.57
C THR A 430 -1.89 -7.42 1.52
N ASN A 431 -2.44 -7.99 2.59
CA ASN A 431 -1.74 -8.91 3.48
C ASN A 431 -1.95 -10.38 3.07
N THR A 432 -2.66 -10.62 1.97
CA THR A 432 -2.89 -11.97 1.45
C THR A 432 -1.60 -12.53 0.89
N PHE A 433 -1.38 -13.82 1.16
CA PHE A 433 -0.21 -14.54 0.72
C PHE A 433 -0.28 -14.90 -0.77
N GLY A 434 0.90 -15.06 -1.37
CA GLY A 434 1.08 -15.52 -2.74
C GLY A 434 1.23 -14.42 -3.79
N SER A 435 1.00 -14.80 -5.05
CA SER A 435 1.19 -13.90 -6.18
C SER A 435 0.05 -12.90 -6.23
N HIS A 436 0.37 -11.60 -6.24
CA HIS A 436 -0.66 -10.57 -6.38
C HIS A 436 -0.21 -9.44 -7.29
N THR A 437 -1.20 -8.68 -7.74
CA THR A 437 -0.98 -7.41 -8.41
C THR A 437 -0.25 -6.46 -7.46
N LEU A 438 0.75 -5.74 -7.95
CA LEU A 438 1.32 -4.59 -7.24
C LEU A 438 0.63 -3.32 -7.73
N VAL A 439 0.67 -3.11 -9.04
CA VAL A 439 0.10 -1.93 -9.66
C VAL A 439 -0.34 -2.24 -11.09
N TRP A 440 -1.45 -1.64 -11.51
CA TRP A 440 -1.79 -1.49 -12.92
C TRP A 440 -1.64 -0.02 -13.32
N PHE A 441 -1.02 0.22 -14.46
CA PHE A 441 -1.04 1.51 -15.14
C PHE A 441 -2.10 1.43 -16.21
N TRP A 442 -3.17 2.21 -16.13
CA TRP A 442 -4.26 2.22 -17.11
C TRP A 442 -4.30 3.55 -17.86
N ASN A 443 -4.31 3.52 -19.18
CA ASN A 443 -4.48 4.69 -20.03
C ASN A 443 -5.97 4.95 -20.29
N GLN A 444 -6.46 6.11 -19.90
CA GLN A 444 -7.87 6.48 -20.03
C GLN A 444 -8.36 6.60 -21.48
N GLY A 445 -7.48 6.99 -22.40
CA GLY A 445 -7.82 7.26 -23.79
C GLY A 445 -7.77 6.01 -24.68
N SER A 446 -6.75 5.17 -24.51
CA SER A 446 -6.55 3.94 -25.28
C SER A 446 -7.05 2.67 -24.60
N ASP A 447 -7.43 2.77 -23.33
CA ASP A 447 -7.74 1.65 -22.42
C ASP A 447 -6.60 0.63 -22.27
N GLU A 448 -5.38 1.01 -22.66
CA GLU A 448 -4.18 0.21 -22.49
C GLU A 448 -3.81 0.05 -21.01
N VAL A 449 -3.35 -1.14 -20.65
CA VAL A 449 -2.98 -1.50 -19.28
C VAL A 449 -1.62 -2.18 -19.27
N VAL A 450 -0.74 -1.65 -18.43
CA VAL A 450 0.56 -2.24 -18.09
C VAL A 450 0.51 -2.73 -16.66
N LYS A 451 0.86 -4.00 -16.42
CA LYS A 451 0.61 -4.68 -15.14
C LYS A 451 1.92 -5.06 -14.47
N LEU A 452 2.13 -4.68 -13.21
CA LEU A 452 3.21 -5.21 -12.37
C LEU A 452 2.63 -6.08 -11.26
N SER A 453 3.38 -7.12 -10.91
CA SER A 453 3.04 -8.10 -9.89
C SER A 453 4.23 -8.36 -8.97
N THR A 454 4.02 -9.13 -7.90
CA THR A 454 5.09 -9.58 -7.00
C THR A 454 6.18 -10.43 -7.68
N LYS A 455 5.95 -10.89 -8.92
CA LYS A 455 6.97 -11.57 -9.74
C LYS A 455 7.94 -10.58 -10.40
N ASP A 456 7.51 -9.34 -10.60
CA ASP A 456 8.30 -8.28 -11.22
C ASP A 456 9.17 -7.61 -10.16
N ILE A 457 8.56 -7.18 -9.06
CA ILE A 457 9.23 -6.62 -7.89
C ILE A 457 9.04 -7.59 -6.72
N VAL A 458 10.04 -8.41 -6.48
CA VAL A 458 9.94 -9.52 -5.52
C VAL A 458 10.15 -9.01 -4.10
N ARG A 459 9.37 -9.55 -3.14
CA ARG A 459 9.54 -9.43 -1.67
C ARG A 459 9.21 -8.08 -1.06
N ILE A 460 8.75 -7.14 -1.86
CA ILE A 460 8.30 -5.84 -1.39
C ILE A 460 6.96 -5.52 -2.04
N LYS A 461 6.17 -4.68 -1.38
CA LYS A 461 4.83 -4.30 -1.81
C LYS A 461 4.74 -2.78 -1.86
N PRO A 462 5.56 -2.12 -2.70
CA PRO A 462 5.64 -0.67 -2.69
C PRO A 462 4.33 -0.07 -3.17
N SER A 463 3.93 1.05 -2.57
CA SER A 463 2.94 1.93 -3.19
C SER A 463 3.64 2.69 -4.32
N ILE A 464 3.09 2.63 -5.53
CA ILE A 464 3.66 3.31 -6.69
C ILE A 464 2.91 4.61 -6.97
N ARG A 465 3.64 5.69 -7.19
CA ARG A 465 3.06 7.01 -7.53
C ARG A 465 3.86 7.70 -8.60
N TYR A 466 3.19 8.48 -9.43
CA TYR A 466 3.87 9.36 -10.38
C TYR A 466 4.24 10.68 -9.70
N VAL A 467 5.46 11.14 -9.93
CA VAL A 467 5.94 12.46 -9.50
C VAL A 467 6.18 13.31 -10.75
N PRO A 468 5.29 14.28 -11.05
CA PRO A 468 5.40 15.11 -12.24
C PRO A 468 6.72 15.88 -12.35
N ALA A 469 7.24 16.40 -11.23
CA ALA A 469 8.48 17.17 -11.21
C ALA A 469 9.72 16.39 -11.67
N GLN A 470 9.68 15.06 -11.53
CA GLN A 470 10.74 14.17 -11.98
C GLN A 470 10.42 13.47 -13.31
N ASP A 471 9.19 13.56 -13.79
CA ASP A 471 8.63 12.71 -14.85
C ASP A 471 8.94 11.20 -14.62
N ARG A 472 8.77 10.75 -13.37
CA ARG A 472 9.09 9.38 -12.97
C ARG A 472 8.06 8.82 -12.01
N TYR A 473 7.94 7.49 -12.03
CA TYR A 473 7.21 6.77 -11.00
C TYR A 473 8.17 6.40 -9.87
N LEU A 474 7.73 6.62 -8.63
CA LEU A 474 8.45 6.21 -7.43
C LEU A 474 7.72 5.05 -6.76
N ALA A 475 8.50 4.09 -6.27
CA ALA A 475 8.07 2.97 -5.45
C ALA A 475 8.39 3.31 -3.99
N PHE A 476 7.35 3.54 -3.20
CA PHE A 476 7.44 3.87 -1.77
C PHE A 476 7.34 2.60 -0.94
N GLU A 477 8.39 2.33 -0.17
CA GLU A 477 8.42 1.32 0.88
C GLU A 477 8.77 1.94 2.23
N THR A 478 8.52 1.19 3.30
CA THR A 478 8.76 1.69 4.67
C THR A 478 10.22 2.00 4.95
N ALA A 479 11.15 1.22 4.38
CA ALA A 479 12.59 1.39 4.60
C ALA A 479 13.29 2.24 3.51
N PHE A 480 12.64 2.48 2.37
CA PHE A 480 13.26 3.21 1.26
C PHE A 480 12.23 3.73 0.26
N VAL A 481 12.66 4.65 -0.60
CA VAL A 481 11.98 4.98 -1.85
C VAL A 481 12.92 4.72 -3.02
N ALA A 482 12.38 4.25 -4.15
CA ALA A 482 13.16 3.99 -5.35
C ALA A 482 12.46 4.54 -6.60
N ARG A 483 13.24 4.96 -7.60
CA ARG A 483 12.73 5.27 -8.94
C ARG A 483 12.45 3.98 -9.71
N LEU A 484 11.29 3.91 -10.35
CA LEU A 484 11.05 2.90 -11.39
C LEU A 484 11.77 3.30 -12.70
N PRO A 485 12.03 2.35 -13.61
CA PRO A 485 12.48 2.67 -14.97
C PRO A 485 11.62 3.72 -15.64
N ALA A 486 12.14 4.37 -16.68
CA ALA A 486 11.33 5.22 -17.53
C ALA A 486 10.12 4.44 -18.07
N PHE A 487 8.95 5.08 -18.14
CA PHE A 487 7.72 4.36 -18.44
C PHE A 487 7.77 3.59 -19.77
N SER A 488 8.43 4.13 -20.80
CA SER A 488 8.65 3.43 -22.08
C SER A 488 9.39 2.10 -21.92
N GLU A 489 10.37 2.02 -21.03
CA GLU A 489 11.10 0.77 -20.74
C GLU A 489 10.20 -0.23 -20.02
N MET A 490 9.29 0.25 -19.16
CA MET A 490 8.30 -0.58 -18.48
C MET A 490 7.33 -1.20 -19.51
N VAL A 491 6.86 -0.40 -20.47
CA VAL A 491 5.99 -0.89 -21.58
C VAL A 491 6.73 -1.89 -22.45
N GLU A 492 7.98 -1.61 -22.84
CA GLU A 492 8.78 -2.55 -23.64
C GLU A 492 8.96 -3.91 -22.92
N ALA A 493 9.15 -3.86 -21.60
CA ALA A 493 9.37 -5.04 -20.78
C ALA A 493 8.11 -5.90 -20.56
N LYS A 494 6.96 -5.26 -20.36
CA LYS A 494 5.71 -5.93 -19.95
C LYS A 494 4.72 -6.11 -21.09
N GLY A 495 4.87 -5.34 -22.16
CA GLY A 495 3.81 -5.13 -23.13
C GLY A 495 2.65 -4.33 -22.53
N SER A 496 1.59 -4.24 -23.31
CA SER A 496 0.33 -3.61 -22.94
C SER A 496 -0.82 -4.51 -23.35
N GLU A 497 -1.85 -4.58 -22.52
CA GLU A 497 -3.13 -5.23 -22.81
C GLU A 497 -4.23 -4.17 -22.90
N VAL A 498 -5.30 -4.42 -23.65
CA VAL A 498 -6.42 -3.47 -23.72
C VAL A 498 -7.53 -3.93 -22.78
N LEU A 499 -7.93 -3.05 -21.87
CA LEU A 499 -9.08 -3.24 -21.00
C LEU A 499 -10.37 -2.88 -21.73
N PHE A 500 -11.35 -3.76 -21.75
CA PHE A 500 -12.59 -3.51 -22.48
C PHE A 500 -13.69 -2.98 -21.57
N PHE A 501 -14.16 -1.75 -21.83
CA PHE A 501 -15.33 -1.15 -21.17
C PHE A 501 -16.59 -1.38 -22.01
N GLU A 502 -17.51 -2.19 -21.48
CA GLU A 502 -18.81 -2.55 -22.07
C GLU A 502 -19.93 -1.56 -21.76
#